data_AF-A0A9E5LQ07-F1
#
_entry.id   AF-A0A9E5LQ07-F1
#
_cell.length_a   1.000
_cell.length_b   1.000
_cell.length_c   1.000
_cell.angle_alpha   90.00
_cell.angle_beta   90.00
_cell.angle_gamma   90.00
#
_symmetry.space_group_name_H-M   'P 1'
#
loop_
_entity.id
_entity.type
_entity.pdbx_description
1 polymer ?
#
loop_
_entity_poly.entity_id
_entity_poly.type
_entity_poly.pdbx_seq_one_letter_code
_entity_poly.pdbx_strand_id
1 'polypeptide(L)'
;MFELSTGIKPTSLIMRLENSQSKFELQAKQLKTLLGYYIDLRKQTLGSLFSRIESLSLKREILHEQKNLKDLSLRIRKAYEMSLTNLETKLQAIDRLRETLGYRETLNRGYAVIRSGDNVITEKAKALYETNLSIEFWDGELPIKNLND
;
A
#
# COMPACT_ATOMS: atom_id res chain seq x y z
N MET A 1 -81.17 -34.33 64.86
CA MET A 1 -81.80 -34.50 63.54
C MET A 1 -81.05 -33.61 62.57
N PHE A 2 -80.09 -34.19 61.83
CA PHE A 2 -80.19 -34.49 60.38
C PHE A 2 -80.19 -33.16 59.58
N GLU A 3 -79.21 -32.82 58.74
CA GLU A 3 -78.36 -33.65 57.88
C GLU A 3 -77.03 -32.94 57.54
N LEU A 4 -75.92 -33.67 57.63
CA LEU A 4 -74.67 -33.33 56.97
C LEU A 4 -74.81 -33.64 55.47
N SER A 5 -75.17 -32.65 54.66
CA SER A 5 -75.20 -32.76 53.20
C SER A 5 -74.28 -31.75 52.54
N THR A 6 -72.97 -32.00 52.61
CA THR A 6 -71.96 -31.45 51.67
C THR A 6 -70.75 -32.39 51.62
N GLY A 7 -71.00 -33.68 51.40
CA GLY A 7 -69.94 -34.66 51.22
C GLY A 7 -69.36 -34.58 49.81
N ILE A 8 -68.35 -33.74 49.60
CA ILE A 8 -67.47 -33.90 48.43
C ILE A 8 -66.89 -35.32 48.57
N LYS A 9 -67.34 -36.23 47.70
CA LYS A 9 -66.87 -37.61 47.73
C LYS A 9 -65.34 -37.58 47.55
N PRO A 10 -64.55 -38.27 48.38
CA PRO A 10 -63.09 -38.25 48.30
C PRO A 10 -62.58 -38.61 46.90
N THR A 11 -63.33 -39.45 46.18
CA THR A 11 -63.09 -39.80 44.78
C THR A 11 -63.10 -38.60 43.83
N SER A 12 -63.93 -37.59 44.06
CA SER A 12 -64.00 -36.39 43.21
C SER A 12 -62.82 -35.43 43.42
N LEU A 13 -62.24 -35.40 44.63
CA LEU A 13 -61.00 -34.66 44.91
C LEU A 13 -59.79 -35.37 44.30
N ILE A 14 -59.74 -36.70 44.40
CA ILE A 14 -58.71 -37.54 43.77
C ILE A 14 -58.76 -37.35 42.25
N MET A 15 -59.93 -37.46 41.63
CA MET A 15 -60.07 -37.24 40.18
C MET A 15 -59.71 -35.82 39.75
N ARG A 16 -60.01 -34.78 40.55
CA ARG A 16 -59.58 -33.41 40.23
C ARG A 16 -58.07 -33.23 40.35
N LEU A 17 -57.46 -33.85 41.36
CA LEU A 17 -56.03 -33.83 41.57
C LEU A 17 -55.31 -34.55 40.42
N GLU A 18 -55.74 -35.75 40.05
CA GLU A 18 -55.23 -36.53 38.91
C GLU A 18 -55.35 -35.73 37.61
N ASN A 19 -56.52 -35.14 37.33
CA ASN A 19 -56.71 -34.31 36.15
C ASN A 19 -55.81 -33.06 36.16
N SER A 20 -55.57 -32.45 37.32
CA SER A 20 -54.65 -31.31 37.44
C SER A 20 -53.20 -31.72 37.22
N GLN A 21 -52.79 -32.89 37.72
CA GLN A 21 -51.47 -33.45 37.52
C GLN A 21 -51.24 -33.79 36.04
N SER A 22 -52.19 -34.48 35.39
CA SER A 22 -52.07 -34.80 33.95
C SER A 22 -52.01 -33.54 33.08
N LYS A 23 -52.76 -32.49 33.41
CA LYS A 23 -52.67 -31.19 32.71
C LYS A 23 -51.31 -30.54 32.89
N PHE A 24 -50.77 -30.55 34.12
CA PHE A 24 -49.46 -30.02 34.41
C PHE A 24 -48.35 -30.79 33.68
N GLU A 25 -48.43 -32.12 33.66
CA GLU A 25 -47.49 -32.96 32.91
C GLU A 25 -47.52 -32.68 31.40
N LEU A 26 -48.72 -32.50 30.82
CA LEU A 26 -48.87 -32.16 29.42
C LEU A 26 -48.23 -30.80 29.10
N GLN A 27 -48.49 -29.78 29.93
CA GLN A 27 -47.90 -28.45 29.77
C GLN A 27 -46.38 -28.47 29.96
N ALA A 28 -45.87 -29.23 30.94
CA ALA A 28 -44.45 -29.40 31.17
C ALA A 28 -43.76 -30.09 29.99
N LYS A 29 -44.40 -31.11 29.40
CA LYS A 29 -43.91 -31.79 28.20
C LYS A 29 -43.89 -30.85 27.00
N GLN A 30 -44.97 -30.11 26.77
CA GLN A 30 -45.05 -29.12 25.69
C GLN A 30 -43.98 -28.04 25.83
N LEU A 31 -43.76 -27.50 27.03
CA LEU A 31 -42.72 -26.49 27.28
C LEU A 31 -41.32 -27.03 26.97
N LYS A 32 -41.01 -28.25 27.41
CA LYS A 32 -39.73 -28.91 27.12
C LYS A 32 -39.52 -29.07 25.60
N THR A 33 -40.55 -29.52 24.89
CA THR A 33 -40.49 -29.68 23.44
C THR A 33 -40.31 -28.35 22.70
N LEU A 34 -41.08 -27.32 23.07
CA LEU A 34 -40.99 -25.99 22.45
C LEU A 34 -39.64 -25.32 22.73
N LEU A 35 -39.13 -25.44 23.96
CA LEU A 35 -37.81 -24.91 24.31
C LEU A 35 -36.70 -25.66 23.58
N GLY A 36 -36.80 -26.98 23.47
CA GLY A 36 -35.87 -27.79 22.67
C GLY A 36 -35.84 -27.36 21.21
N TYR A 37 -37.02 -27.22 20.59
CA TYR A 37 -37.14 -26.73 19.22
C TYR A 37 -36.53 -25.32 19.04
N TYR A 38 -36.81 -24.40 19.97
CA TYR A 38 -36.27 -23.04 19.90
C TYR A 38 -34.75 -23.01 20.06
N ILE A 39 -34.19 -23.81 20.97
CA ILE A 39 -32.74 -23.93 21.15
C ILE A 39 -32.09 -24.49 19.88
N ASP A 40 -32.67 -25.53 19.27
CA ASP A 40 -32.12 -26.12 18.05
C ASP A 40 -32.19 -25.15 16.87
N LEU A 41 -33.29 -24.41 16.73
CA LEU A 41 -33.41 -23.35 15.73
C LEU A 41 -32.36 -22.26 15.94
N ARG A 42 -32.12 -21.84 17.19
CA ARG A 42 -31.09 -20.83 17.51
C ARG A 42 -29.67 -21.36 17.28
N LYS A 43 -29.40 -22.64 17.57
CA LYS A 43 -28.12 -23.28 17.24
C LYS A 43 -27.89 -23.36 15.72
N GLN A 44 -28.90 -23.72 14.95
CA GLN A 44 -28.80 -23.78 13.49
C GLN A 44 -28.55 -22.40 12.87
N THR A 45 -29.28 -21.38 13.33
CA THR A 45 -29.08 -20.00 12.85
C THR A 45 -27.66 -19.50 13.19
N LEU A 46 -27.18 -19.70 14.43
CA LEU A 46 -25.80 -19.37 14.79
C LEU A 46 -24.78 -20.16 13.95
N GLY A 47 -24.95 -21.47 13.80
CA GLY A 47 -24.05 -22.30 12.99
C GLY A 47 -23.97 -21.84 11.53
N SER A 48 -25.10 -21.42 10.96
CA SER A 48 -25.14 -20.87 9.59
C SER A 48 -24.42 -19.52 9.46
N LEU A 49 -24.53 -18.65 10.48
CA LEU A 49 -23.84 -17.36 10.52
C LEU A 49 -22.33 -17.56 10.73
N PHE A 50 -21.94 -18.42 11.67
CA PHE A 50 -20.54 -18.78 11.89
C PHE A 50 -19.93 -19.41 10.64
N SER A 51 -20.63 -20.35 9.99
CA SER A 51 -20.16 -20.93 8.74
C SER A 51 -19.97 -19.88 7.64
N ARG A 52 -20.84 -18.87 7.54
CA ARG A 52 -20.67 -17.77 6.57
C ARG A 52 -19.47 -16.88 6.89
N ILE A 53 -19.24 -16.58 8.16
CA ILE A 53 -18.11 -15.77 8.62
C ILE A 53 -16.79 -16.52 8.46
N GLU A 54 -16.77 -17.80 8.80
CA GLU A 54 -15.56 -18.61 8.89
C GLU A 54 -15.13 -19.19 7.54
N SER A 55 -16.08 -19.64 6.71
CA SER A 55 -15.72 -20.45 5.54
C SER A 55 -15.19 -19.66 4.36
N LEU A 56 -15.50 -18.36 4.20
CA LEU A 56 -15.41 -17.79 2.85
C LEU A 56 -14.88 -16.35 2.71
N SER A 57 -15.08 -15.41 3.63
CA SER A 57 -14.62 -14.04 3.37
C SER A 57 -13.20 -13.81 3.85
N LEU A 58 -12.99 -13.75 5.17
CA LEU A 58 -11.80 -13.11 5.71
C LEU A 58 -10.48 -13.77 5.30
N LYS A 59 -10.35 -15.09 5.43
CA LYS A 59 -9.07 -15.76 5.12
C LYS A 59 -8.75 -15.71 3.63
N ARG A 60 -9.75 -15.87 2.77
CA ARG A 60 -9.55 -15.83 1.32
C ARG A 60 -9.31 -14.40 0.83
N GLU A 61 -9.99 -13.44 1.42
CA GLU A 61 -9.79 -12.01 1.17
C GLU A 61 -8.39 -11.55 1.61
N ILE A 62 -7.93 -11.95 2.80
CA ILE A 62 -6.55 -11.71 3.25
C ILE A 62 -5.53 -12.32 2.27
N LEU A 63 -5.73 -13.57 1.84
CA LEU A 63 -4.82 -14.21 0.87
C LEU A 63 -4.85 -13.51 -0.49
N HIS A 64 -6.03 -13.05 -0.93
CA HIS A 64 -6.19 -12.30 -2.17
C HIS A 64 -5.48 -10.95 -2.10
N GLU A 65 -5.68 -10.21 -1.01
CA GLU A 65 -5.01 -8.92 -0.77
C GLU A 65 -3.50 -9.07 -0.64
N GLN A 66 -3.01 -10.11 0.04
CA GLN A 66 -1.58 -10.42 0.09
C GLN A 66 -1.00 -10.71 -1.29
N LYS A 67 -1.74 -11.41 -2.17
CA LYS A 67 -1.31 -11.66 -3.55
C LYS A 67 -1.29 -10.37 -4.36
N ASN A 68 -2.32 -9.53 -4.24
CA ASN A 68 -2.40 -8.23 -4.90
C ASN A 68 -1.23 -7.32 -4.49
N LEU A 69 -0.95 -7.21 -3.19
CA LEU A 69 0.17 -6.44 -2.66
C LEU A 69 1.51 -6.95 -3.19
N LYS A 70 1.71 -8.27 -3.25
CA LYS A 70 2.93 -8.85 -3.84
C LYS A 70 3.08 -8.49 -5.32
N ASP A 71 2.02 -8.61 -6.11
CA ASP A 71 2.05 -8.26 -7.54
C ASP A 71 2.36 -6.77 -7.75
N LEU A 72 1.67 -5.88 -7.01
CA LEU A 72 1.91 -4.44 -7.06
C LEU A 72 3.34 -4.10 -6.66
N SER A 73 3.88 -4.71 -5.59
CA SER A 73 5.26 -4.49 -5.16
C SER A 73 6.27 -4.89 -6.23
N LEU A 74 6.05 -6.02 -6.93
CA LEU A 74 6.90 -6.49 -8.01
C LEU A 74 6.88 -5.52 -9.20
N ARG A 75 5.70 -5.04 -9.57
CA ARG A 75 5.50 -4.08 -10.67
C ARG A 75 6.16 -2.74 -10.36
N ILE A 76 6.00 -2.23 -9.14
CA ILE A 76 6.65 -0.98 -8.70
C ILE A 76 8.16 -1.13 -8.75
N ARG A 77 8.71 -2.23 -8.20
CA ARG A 77 10.15 -2.50 -8.25
C ARG A 77 10.68 -2.50 -9.69
N LYS A 78 10.01 -3.22 -10.59
CA LYS A 78 10.41 -3.29 -12.00
C LYS A 78 10.33 -1.92 -12.68
N ALA A 79 9.27 -1.15 -12.45
CA ALA A 79 9.14 0.20 -13.00
C ALA A 79 10.23 1.14 -12.47
N TYR A 80 10.60 1.00 -11.20
CA TYR A 80 11.68 1.78 -10.58
C TYR A 80 13.06 1.42 -11.18
N GLU A 81 13.37 0.14 -11.32
CA GLU A 81 14.61 -0.33 -11.97
C GLU A 81 14.72 0.18 -13.42
N MET A 82 13.62 0.13 -14.18
CA MET A 82 13.57 0.68 -15.55
C MET A 82 13.75 2.21 -15.57
N SER A 83 13.20 2.91 -14.58
CA SER A 83 13.35 4.37 -14.48
C SER A 83 14.77 4.76 -14.13
N LEU A 84 15.42 4.02 -13.21
CA LEU A 84 16.79 4.26 -12.79
C LEU A 84 17.78 4.02 -13.94
N THR A 85 17.66 2.89 -14.63
CA THR A 85 18.50 2.56 -15.80
C THR A 85 18.35 3.57 -16.94
N ASN A 86 17.12 4.07 -17.18
CA ASN A 86 16.89 5.16 -18.13
C ASN A 86 17.57 6.47 -17.70
N LEU A 87 17.54 6.80 -16.41
CA LEU A 87 18.20 7.99 -15.87
C LEU A 87 19.72 7.88 -15.98
N GLU A 88 20.29 6.73 -15.63
CA GLU A 88 21.72 6.43 -15.79
C GLU A 88 22.16 6.56 -17.25
N THR A 89 21.38 5.99 -18.17
CA THR A 89 21.67 6.10 -19.62
C THR A 89 21.64 7.55 -20.10
N LYS A 90 20.67 8.34 -19.63
CA LYS A 90 20.59 9.78 -19.94
C LYS A 90 21.78 10.54 -19.37
N LEU A 91 22.17 10.26 -18.13
CA LEU A 91 23.34 10.88 -17.49
C LEU A 91 24.62 10.54 -18.26
N GLN A 92 24.83 9.27 -18.63
CA GLN A 92 25.97 8.85 -19.44
C GLN A 92 25.98 9.52 -20.83
N ALA A 93 24.81 9.68 -21.46
CA ALA A 93 24.72 10.37 -22.74
C ALA A 93 25.10 11.85 -22.62
N ILE A 94 24.63 12.53 -21.56
CA ILE A 94 25.01 13.92 -21.28
C ILE A 94 26.51 14.02 -20.98
N ASP A 95 27.07 13.08 -20.23
CA ASP A 95 28.49 13.09 -19.88
C ASP A 95 29.37 12.90 -21.12
N ARG A 96 29.01 11.96 -22.02
CA ARG A 96 29.68 11.81 -23.32
C ARG A 96 29.55 13.04 -24.21
N LEU A 97 28.40 13.70 -24.20
CA LEU A 97 28.23 14.98 -24.92
C LEU A 97 29.12 16.06 -24.31
N ARG A 98 29.26 16.10 -22.98
CA ARG A 98 30.16 17.02 -22.29
C ARG A 98 31.63 16.71 -22.57
N GLU A 99 32.03 15.46 -22.71
CA GLU A 99 33.38 15.09 -23.16
C GLU A 99 33.61 15.48 -24.62
N THR A 100 32.66 15.17 -25.50
CA THR A 100 32.81 15.41 -26.95
C THR A 100 32.75 16.90 -27.31
N LEU A 101 31.87 17.65 -26.67
CA LEU A 101 31.70 19.10 -26.84
C LEU A 101 32.50 19.90 -25.80
N GLY A 102 33.21 19.19 -24.92
CA GLY A 102 34.06 19.79 -23.91
C GLY A 102 35.20 20.51 -24.59
N TYR A 103 35.36 21.78 -24.26
CA TYR A 103 36.45 22.60 -24.77
C TYR A 103 37.87 21.99 -24.48
N ARG A 104 37.98 21.07 -23.50
CA ARG A 104 39.18 20.25 -23.25
C ARG A 104 39.56 19.37 -24.44
N GLU A 105 38.59 18.82 -25.15
CA GLU A 105 38.82 18.00 -26.34
C GLU A 105 39.29 18.84 -27.54
N THR A 106 38.92 20.12 -27.60
CA THR A 106 39.50 21.06 -28.56
C THR A 106 40.92 21.47 -28.17
N LEU A 107 41.21 21.66 -26.87
CA LEU A 107 42.57 21.90 -26.40
C LEU A 107 43.52 20.73 -26.68
N ASN A 108 43.06 19.50 -26.42
CA ASN A 108 43.82 18.28 -26.71
C ASN A 108 44.12 18.08 -28.20
N ARG A 109 43.34 18.70 -29.10
CA ARG A 109 43.57 18.69 -30.56
C ARG A 109 44.54 19.78 -31.03
N GLY A 110 45.18 20.50 -30.11
CA GLY A 110 46.21 21.50 -30.42
C GLY A 110 45.67 22.90 -30.69
N TYR A 111 44.41 23.17 -30.35
CA TYR A 111 43.86 24.52 -30.35
C TYR A 111 44.09 25.19 -29.00
N ALA A 112 44.15 26.52 -28.97
CA ALA A 112 44.24 27.30 -27.74
C ALA A 112 43.07 28.30 -27.72
N VAL A 113 42.47 28.54 -26.56
CA VAL A 113 41.42 29.57 -26.43
C VAL A 113 41.92 30.75 -25.65
N ILE A 114 41.57 31.92 -26.17
CA ILE A 114 41.93 33.21 -25.62
C ILE A 114 40.79 33.67 -24.72
N ARG A 115 41.10 34.01 -23.47
CA ARG A 115 40.17 34.52 -22.47
C ARG A 115 40.58 35.90 -22.00
N SER A 116 39.62 36.71 -21.58
CA SER A 116 39.83 37.87 -20.70
C SER A 116 38.95 37.66 -19.47
N GLY A 117 39.56 37.31 -18.34
CA GLY A 117 38.85 36.86 -17.14
C GLY A 117 37.94 35.65 -17.40
N ASP A 118 36.65 35.77 -17.10
CA ASP A 118 35.66 34.69 -17.29
C ASP A 118 35.16 34.56 -18.73
N ASN A 119 35.44 35.55 -19.60
CA ASN A 119 34.89 35.63 -20.95
C ASN A 119 35.86 35.09 -22.01
N VAL A 120 35.34 34.26 -22.93
CA VAL A 120 36.08 33.76 -24.09
C VAL A 120 36.03 34.79 -25.22
N ILE A 121 37.19 35.14 -25.77
CA ILE A 121 37.33 36.09 -26.87
C ILE A 121 37.59 35.32 -28.16
N THR A 122 36.69 35.47 -29.12
CA THR A 122 36.76 34.82 -30.44
C THR A 122 37.20 35.77 -31.56
N GLU A 123 37.20 37.09 -31.32
CA GLU A 123 37.53 38.10 -32.31
C GLU A 123 38.84 38.82 -31.99
N LYS A 124 39.73 38.91 -33.00
CA LYS A 124 41.00 39.65 -32.89
C LYS A 124 40.80 41.11 -32.45
N ALA A 125 39.79 41.78 -32.98
CA ALA A 125 39.53 43.19 -32.68
C ALA A 125 39.24 43.42 -31.20
N LYS A 126 38.52 42.51 -30.54
CA LYS A 126 38.22 42.58 -29.10
C LYS A 126 39.45 42.24 -28.26
N ALA A 127 40.25 41.26 -28.68
CA ALA A 127 41.49 40.91 -27.99
C ALA A 127 42.50 42.07 -27.89
N LEU A 128 42.54 42.97 -28.89
CA LEU A 128 43.45 44.13 -28.89
C LEU A 128 43.14 45.19 -27.83
N TYR A 129 41.89 45.30 -27.36
CA TYR A 129 41.48 46.31 -26.37
C TYR A 129 41.51 45.79 -24.93
N GLU A 130 41.68 44.48 -24.75
CA GLU A 130 41.63 43.82 -23.45
C GLU A 130 43.01 43.81 -22.79
N THR A 131 43.05 44.22 -21.52
CA THR A 131 44.31 44.47 -20.81
C THR A 131 44.91 43.20 -20.19
N ASN A 132 44.06 42.22 -19.86
CA ASN A 132 44.44 40.96 -19.22
C ASN A 132 43.95 39.78 -20.05
N LEU A 133 44.75 39.39 -21.04
CA LEU A 133 44.46 38.21 -21.84
C LEU A 133 45.16 36.99 -21.24
N SER A 134 44.49 35.86 -21.16
CA SER A 134 45.11 34.56 -20.92
C SER A 134 44.84 33.64 -22.10
N ILE A 135 45.87 32.92 -22.53
CA ILE A 135 45.71 31.82 -23.48
C ILE A 135 45.70 30.55 -22.67
N GLU A 136 44.61 29.80 -22.73
CA GLU A 136 44.50 28.50 -22.10
C GLU A 136 44.91 27.44 -23.13
N PHE A 137 45.89 26.63 -22.75
CA PHE A 137 46.37 25.44 -23.46
C PHE A 137 45.97 24.18 -22.68
N TRP A 138 46.14 23.01 -23.29
CA TRP A 138 45.84 21.74 -22.64
C TRP A 138 46.69 21.50 -21.37
N ASP A 139 47.90 22.08 -21.30
CA ASP A 139 48.90 21.90 -20.25
C ASP A 139 48.97 23.08 -19.26
N GLY A 140 48.22 24.16 -19.50
CA GLY A 140 48.16 25.29 -18.57
C GLY A 140 47.73 26.61 -19.22
N GLU A 141 47.64 27.65 -18.40
CA GLU A 141 47.29 29.01 -18.84
C GLU A 141 48.55 29.87 -18.98
N LEU A 142 48.66 30.58 -20.10
CA LEU A 142 49.71 31.55 -20.38
C LEU A 142 49.14 32.96 -20.32
N PRO A 143 49.47 33.76 -19.29
CA PRO A 143 49.04 35.15 -19.22
C PRO A 143 49.80 36.00 -20.24
N ILE A 144 49.08 36.72 -21.09
CA ILE A 144 49.63 37.74 -21.97
C ILE A 144 49.51 39.08 -21.27
N LYS A 145 50.67 39.68 -20.99
CA LYS A 145 50.74 41.09 -20.62
C LYS A 145 50.93 41.90 -21.89
N ASN A 146 49.96 42.74 -22.25
CA ASN A 146 50.14 43.71 -23.32
C ASN A 146 51.23 44.72 -22.88
N LEU A 147 52.45 44.57 -23.40
CA LEU A 147 53.46 45.63 -23.37
C LEU A 147 53.12 46.63 -24.48
N ASN A 148 52.20 47.53 -24.17
CA ASN A 148 52.18 48.85 -24.81
C ASN A 148 52.43 49.88 -23.70
N ASP A 149 53.68 49.92 -23.26
CA ASP A 149 54.43 51.13 -22.90
C ASP A 149 55.93 50.81 -23.00
#